data_AF-A0A517PNP8-F1
#
_entry.id   AF-A0A517PNP8-F1
#
_cell.length_a   1.000
_cell.length_b   1.000
_cell.length_c   1.000
_cell.angle_alpha   90.00
_cell.angle_beta   90.00
_cell.angle_gamma   90.00
#
_symmetry.space_group_name_H-M   'P 1'
#
loop_
_entity.id
_entity.type
_entity.pdbx_description
1 polymer ?
#
loop_
_entity_poly.entity_id
_entity_poly.type
_entity_poly.pdbx_seq_one_letter_code
_entity_poly.pdbx_strand_id
1 'polypeptide(L)'
;MRNARQIPFLLLLICFTGCRDQENTNVPGPTPQQEATNQAIMQEIQKLEQESASAEPPPPVFPLPNLPDWKRSAPRALPASDHGFSVAYDHAGGMTVTFYQFTRGLKEIPDNLNSEPVQNEMKHAKASIEQAVELGLWNSATETDHGTVSLGDSPQKALWCRYQLATDQGEVNSDTYVWSHANTFFKLRCTGHAKNPLDDVKTLTPLLTALGDACSEKQK
;
A
#
# COMPACT_ATOMS: atom_id res chain seq x y z
N MET A 1 44.74 9.27 29.16
CA MET A 1 44.10 9.89 27.97
C MET A 1 42.64 9.43 27.98
N ARG A 2 41.74 10.26 28.54
CA ARG A 2 40.70 11.03 27.82
C ARG A 2 39.88 10.15 26.86
N ASN A 3 38.56 10.05 26.90
CA ASN A 3 37.51 10.53 27.79
C ASN A 3 36.24 9.76 27.35
N ALA A 4 35.34 9.51 28.30
CA ALA A 4 34.00 9.00 28.05
C ALA A 4 33.18 9.90 27.12
N ARG A 5 32.25 9.31 26.37
CA ARG A 5 31.00 9.96 25.97
C ARG A 5 29.89 8.91 25.79
N GLN A 6 29.21 8.62 26.89
CA GLN A 6 27.77 8.36 26.89
C GLN A 6 27.02 9.65 26.48
N ILE A 7 25.70 9.51 26.22
CA ILE A 7 24.62 10.55 26.20
C ILE A 7 24.14 10.92 24.77
N PRO A 8 22.81 10.98 24.46
CA PRO A 8 21.67 10.32 25.13
C PRO A 8 20.52 9.83 24.20
N PHE A 9 19.64 9.02 24.79
CA PHE A 9 18.20 8.95 24.50
C PHE A 9 17.60 10.36 24.45
N LEU A 10 16.95 10.73 23.34
CA LEU A 10 16.12 11.93 23.27
C LEU A 10 14.64 11.53 23.30
N LEU A 11 14.13 11.40 24.53
CA LEU A 11 12.71 11.51 24.85
C LEU A 11 12.32 12.98 24.66
N LEU A 12 11.60 13.29 23.57
CA LEU A 12 10.98 14.61 23.40
C LEU A 12 9.55 14.53 23.95
N LEU A 13 9.45 14.72 25.26
CA LEU A 13 8.24 15.21 25.91
C LEU A 13 8.04 16.66 25.44
N ILE A 14 7.03 16.90 24.61
CA ILE A 14 6.52 18.26 24.39
C ILE A 14 5.30 18.41 25.29
N CYS A 15 5.51 19.10 26.41
CA CYS A 15 4.43 19.66 27.22
C CYS A 15 3.83 20.85 26.45
N PHE A 16 2.64 20.69 25.88
CA PHE A 16 1.80 21.83 25.52
C PHE A 16 0.84 22.09 26.68
N THR A 17 1.16 23.12 27.47
CA THR A 17 0.20 23.83 28.30
C THR A 17 -0.76 24.59 27.40
N GLY A 18 -2.05 24.50 27.72
CA GLY A 18 -3.17 24.80 26.83
C GLY A 18 -3.25 26.22 26.26
N CYS A 19 -3.80 26.27 25.05
CA CYS A 19 -4.90 27.16 24.73
C CYS A 19 -6.01 26.32 24.10
N ARG A 20 -7.21 26.50 24.63
CA ARG A 20 -8.44 25.80 24.28
C ARG A 20 -9.13 26.59 23.18
N ASP A 21 -9.02 26.15 21.94
CA ASP A 21 -9.86 26.61 20.83
C ASP A 21 -10.69 25.43 20.30
N GLN A 22 -11.88 25.32 20.89
CA GLN A 22 -13.13 24.91 20.26
C GLN A 22 -13.06 23.92 19.08
N GLU A 23 -12.70 22.67 19.35
CA GLU A 23 -13.06 21.54 18.49
C GLU A 23 -14.57 21.37 18.51
N ASN A 24 -15.21 21.66 17.37
CA ASN A 24 -16.56 21.21 17.11
C ASN A 24 -16.54 20.36 15.83
N THR A 25 -15.99 19.15 15.98
CA THR A 25 -16.30 17.98 15.15
C THR A 25 -16.44 16.81 16.11
N ASN A 26 -17.70 16.46 16.45
CA ASN A 26 -18.09 15.35 17.31
C ASN A 26 -17.69 13.98 16.69
N VAL A 27 -16.40 13.66 16.68
CA VAL A 27 -15.94 12.27 16.52
C VAL A 27 -15.41 11.84 17.89
N PRO A 28 -16.12 10.97 18.63
CA PRO A 28 -15.60 10.43 19.87
C PRO A 28 -14.25 9.76 19.59
N GLY A 29 -13.23 10.09 20.39
CA GLY A 29 -11.96 9.35 20.37
C GLY A 29 -12.19 7.87 20.69
N PRO A 30 -11.22 6.99 20.34
CA PRO A 30 -11.36 5.55 20.58
C PRO A 30 -11.61 5.26 22.07
N THR A 31 -12.48 4.29 22.34
CA THR A 31 -12.68 3.83 23.72
C THR A 31 -11.42 3.14 24.25
N PRO A 32 -11.19 3.04 25.57
CA PRO A 32 -10.04 2.30 26.11
C PRO A 32 -9.93 0.85 25.60
N GLN A 33 -11.07 0.20 25.34
CA GLN A 33 -11.10 -1.14 24.76
C GLN A 33 -10.64 -1.14 23.29
N GLN A 34 -11.04 -0.12 22.52
CA GLN A 34 -10.61 0.07 21.14
C GLN A 34 -9.12 0.42 21.07
N GLU A 35 -8.62 1.26 21.97
CA GLU A 35 -7.18 1.57 22.09
C GLU A 35 -6.35 0.31 22.36
N ALA A 36 -6.77 -0.52 23.32
CA ALA A 36 -6.09 -1.79 23.61
C ALA A 36 -6.10 -2.74 22.39
N THR A 37 -7.22 -2.78 21.65
CA THR A 37 -7.34 -3.59 20.42
C THR A 37 -6.42 -3.07 19.32
N ASN A 38 -6.39 -1.76 19.08
CA ASN A 38 -5.51 -1.13 18.10
C ASN A 38 -4.04 -1.38 18.43
N GLN A 39 -3.66 -1.28 19.71
CA GLN A 39 -2.30 -1.61 20.16
C GLN A 39 -1.93 -3.06 19.87
N ALA A 40 -2.83 -4.02 20.14
CA ALA A 40 -2.60 -5.42 19.85
C ALA A 40 -2.44 -5.69 18.34
N ILE A 41 -3.25 -5.04 17.50
CA ILE A 41 -3.14 -5.12 16.04
C ILE A 41 -1.78 -4.60 15.58
N MET A 42 -1.36 -3.42 16.06
CA MET A 42 -0.06 -2.84 15.70
C MET A 42 1.12 -3.71 16.14
N GLN A 43 1.03 -4.35 17.31
CA GLN A 43 2.05 -5.28 17.78
C GLN A 43 2.16 -6.54 16.89
N GLU A 44 1.02 -7.09 16.46
CA GLU A 44 1.05 -8.25 15.55
C GLU A 44 1.58 -7.86 14.17
N ILE A 45 1.21 -6.69 13.63
CA ILE A 45 1.79 -6.16 12.38
C ILE A 45 3.31 -6.07 12.50
N GLN A 46 3.82 -5.48 13.59
CA GLN A 46 5.27 -5.34 13.81
C GLN A 46 5.98 -6.71 13.88
N LYS A 47 5.36 -7.68 14.55
CA LYS A 47 5.89 -9.04 14.65
C LYS A 47 5.96 -9.70 13.27
N LEU A 48 4.89 -9.64 12.49
CA LEU A 48 4.85 -10.19 11.12
C LEU A 48 5.87 -9.49 10.21
N GLU A 49 6.04 -8.19 10.34
CA GLU A 49 7.06 -7.42 9.61
C GLU A 49 8.48 -7.86 9.94
N GLN A 50 8.76 -8.18 11.21
CA GLN A 50 10.05 -8.66 11.67
C GLN A 50 10.34 -10.08 11.16
N GLU A 51 9.35 -10.97 11.23
CA GLU A 51 9.45 -12.32 10.68
C GLU A 51 9.76 -12.26 9.17
N SER A 52 9.01 -11.43 8.44
CA SER A 52 9.15 -11.24 7.00
C SER A 52 10.49 -10.60 6.61
N ALA A 53 11.09 -9.76 7.45
CA ALA A 53 12.37 -9.12 7.17
C ALA A 53 13.54 -10.11 7.07
N SER A 54 13.41 -11.30 7.64
CA SER A 54 14.42 -12.37 7.60
C SER A 54 14.16 -13.43 6.53
N ALA A 55 12.98 -13.40 5.90
CA ALA A 55 12.57 -14.41 4.92
C ALA A 55 13.03 -14.06 3.51
N GLU A 56 13.36 -15.09 2.73
CA GLU A 56 13.65 -14.94 1.30
C GLU A 56 12.34 -14.78 0.51
N PRO A 57 12.18 -13.72 -0.29
CA PRO A 57 10.99 -13.53 -1.11
C PRO A 57 10.92 -14.57 -2.24
N PRO A 58 9.74 -15.08 -2.60
CA PRO A 58 9.59 -15.93 -3.77
C PRO A 58 9.99 -15.16 -5.05
N PRO A 59 10.40 -15.86 -6.12
CA PRO A 59 10.75 -15.20 -7.37
C PRO A 59 9.54 -14.49 -7.99
N PRO A 60 9.75 -13.39 -8.73
CA PRO A 60 8.69 -12.72 -9.45
C PRO A 60 8.18 -13.60 -10.61
N VAL A 61 6.86 -13.61 -10.83
CA VAL A 61 6.19 -14.38 -11.90
C VAL A 61 6.59 -13.90 -13.30
N PHE A 62 6.89 -12.60 -13.41
CA PHE A 62 7.41 -11.92 -14.59
C PHE A 62 8.52 -10.93 -14.19
N PRO A 63 9.43 -10.54 -15.10
CA PRO A 63 10.45 -9.54 -14.81
C PRO A 63 9.82 -8.23 -14.33
N LEU A 64 10.21 -7.77 -13.15
CA LEU A 64 9.73 -6.49 -12.63
C LEU A 64 10.32 -5.35 -13.47
N PRO A 65 9.52 -4.34 -13.87
CA PRO A 65 9.99 -3.27 -14.73
C PRO A 65 11.03 -2.40 -14.03
N ASN A 66 11.94 -1.85 -14.84
CA ASN A 66 12.90 -0.83 -14.46
C ASN A 66 12.72 0.35 -15.42
N LEU A 67 12.24 1.48 -14.89
CA LEU A 67 11.82 2.63 -15.69
C LEU A 67 12.64 3.87 -15.32
N PRO A 68 12.84 4.82 -16.24
CA PRO A 68 13.41 6.12 -15.93
C PRO A 68 12.64 6.80 -14.80
N ASP A 69 13.33 7.56 -13.94
CA ASP A 69 12.77 8.34 -12.83
C ASP A 69 12.07 7.54 -11.73
N TRP A 70 12.02 6.22 -11.84
CA TRP A 70 11.53 5.30 -10.82
C TRP A 70 12.69 4.59 -10.12
N LYS A 71 12.78 4.76 -8.81
CA LYS A 71 13.68 3.97 -7.97
C LYS A 71 12.91 2.77 -7.40
N ARG A 72 13.32 1.58 -7.80
CA ARG A 72 12.75 0.32 -7.29
C ARG A 72 13.53 -0.20 -6.10
N SER A 73 12.85 -0.61 -5.03
CA SER A 73 13.47 -1.33 -3.91
C SER A 73 13.85 -2.77 -4.29
N ALA A 74 14.64 -3.41 -3.43
CA ALA A 74 14.71 -4.88 -3.46
C ALA A 74 13.35 -5.49 -3.04
N PRO A 75 13.00 -6.69 -3.51
CA PRO A 75 11.85 -7.43 -3.00
C PRO A 75 11.98 -7.70 -1.50
N ARG A 76 10.90 -7.46 -0.75
CA ARG A 76 10.75 -7.80 0.67
C ARG A 76 9.70 -8.90 0.78
N ALA A 77 9.99 -9.99 1.47
CA ALA A 77 9.00 -11.02 1.71
C ALA A 77 7.78 -10.44 2.45
N LEU A 78 6.60 -10.99 2.15
CA LEU A 78 5.38 -10.77 2.92
C LEU A 78 5.30 -11.79 4.06
N PRO A 79 4.35 -11.62 5.01
CA PRO A 79 4.08 -12.64 6.02
C PRO A 79 3.92 -14.02 5.39
N ALA A 80 4.39 -15.06 6.08
CA ALA A 80 4.46 -16.41 5.51
C ALA A 80 3.11 -16.90 4.96
N SER A 81 2.00 -16.49 5.58
CA SER A 81 0.63 -16.78 5.14
C SER A 81 0.26 -16.20 3.78
N ASP A 82 0.91 -15.13 3.33
CA ASP A 82 0.64 -14.51 2.03
C ASP A 82 1.40 -15.21 0.90
N HIS A 83 2.49 -15.94 1.20
CA HIS A 83 3.33 -16.62 0.22
C HIS A 83 3.75 -15.71 -0.93
N GLY A 84 4.31 -14.55 -0.59
CA GLY A 84 4.52 -13.47 -1.55
C GLY A 84 5.63 -12.50 -1.16
N PHE A 85 5.74 -11.43 -1.94
CA PHE A 85 6.65 -10.31 -1.68
C PHE A 85 6.00 -8.97 -2.05
N SER A 86 6.61 -7.90 -1.58
CA SER A 86 6.34 -6.54 -2.04
C SER A 86 7.61 -5.84 -2.54
N VAL A 87 7.41 -4.83 -3.39
CA VAL A 87 8.44 -3.94 -3.90
C VAL A 87 7.91 -2.52 -3.89
N ALA A 88 8.72 -1.58 -3.40
CA ALA A 88 8.44 -0.16 -3.50
C ALA A 88 9.03 0.42 -4.80
N TYR A 89 8.30 1.38 -5.37
CA TYR A 89 8.66 2.17 -6.52
C TYR A 89 8.47 3.64 -6.13
N ASP A 90 9.56 4.36 -6.00
CA ASP A 90 9.56 5.78 -5.66
C ASP A 90 9.86 6.60 -6.92
N HIS A 91 8.93 7.45 -7.34
CA HIS A 91 9.13 8.34 -8.48
C HIS A 91 9.82 9.64 -8.04
N ALA A 92 10.71 10.18 -8.86
CA ALA A 92 11.39 11.45 -8.59
C ALA A 92 10.42 12.64 -8.38
N GLY A 93 9.22 12.56 -8.96
CA GLY A 93 8.13 13.53 -8.76
C GLY A 93 7.33 13.37 -7.45
N GLY A 94 7.73 12.46 -6.56
CA GLY A 94 7.15 12.28 -5.22
C GLY A 94 6.05 11.21 -5.12
N MET A 95 5.62 10.60 -6.23
CA MET A 95 4.69 9.47 -6.19
C MET A 95 5.35 8.24 -5.58
N THR A 96 4.64 7.57 -4.68
CA THR A 96 5.07 6.30 -4.09
C THR A 96 4.12 5.18 -4.51
N VAL A 97 4.67 4.08 -5.00
CA VAL A 97 3.91 2.89 -5.40
C VAL A 97 4.44 1.67 -4.64
N THR A 98 3.55 0.89 -4.05
CA THR A 98 3.90 -0.44 -3.54
C THR A 98 3.22 -1.51 -4.39
N PHE A 99 4.03 -2.34 -5.03
CA PHE A 99 3.63 -3.53 -5.76
C PHE A 99 3.66 -4.74 -4.83
N TYR A 100 2.68 -5.61 -4.95
CA TYR A 100 2.57 -6.88 -4.22
C TYR A 100 2.34 -8.02 -5.20
N GLN A 101 3.02 -9.14 -4.96
CA GLN A 101 2.77 -10.43 -5.61
C GLN A 101 2.58 -11.49 -4.51
N PHE A 102 1.47 -12.21 -4.51
CA PHE A 102 1.14 -13.16 -3.43
C PHE A 102 0.05 -14.15 -3.84
N THR A 103 -0.14 -15.21 -3.05
CA THR A 103 -1.18 -16.22 -3.30
C THR A 103 -2.16 -16.38 -2.15
N ARG A 104 -1.82 -15.89 -0.95
CA ARG A 104 -2.53 -16.17 0.31
C ARG A 104 -2.69 -17.67 0.60
N GLY A 105 -1.77 -18.49 0.09
CA GLY A 105 -1.83 -19.95 0.23
C GLY A 105 -2.94 -20.61 -0.60
N LEU A 106 -3.61 -19.86 -1.48
CA LEU A 106 -4.56 -20.45 -2.43
C LEU A 106 -3.83 -21.33 -3.43
N LYS A 107 -4.39 -22.51 -3.69
CA LYS A 107 -3.84 -23.44 -4.69
C LYS A 107 -4.18 -23.02 -6.12
N GLU A 108 -5.33 -22.37 -6.29
CA GLU A 108 -5.86 -21.93 -7.58
C GLU A 108 -6.41 -20.51 -7.48
N ILE A 109 -5.93 -19.63 -8.37
CA ILE A 109 -6.34 -18.25 -8.55
C ILE A 109 -6.65 -18.07 -10.04
N PRO A 110 -7.94 -17.92 -10.40
CA PRO A 110 -8.33 -17.74 -11.79
C PRO A 110 -7.84 -16.41 -12.37
N ASP A 111 -7.43 -16.39 -13.64
CA ASP A 111 -7.14 -15.17 -14.41
C ASP A 111 -8.45 -14.52 -14.90
N ASN A 112 -9.36 -14.25 -13.96
CA ASN A 112 -10.69 -13.70 -14.21
C ASN A 112 -11.06 -12.71 -13.10
N LEU A 113 -11.22 -11.43 -13.47
CA LEU A 113 -11.57 -10.36 -12.52
C LEU A 113 -12.92 -10.57 -11.83
N ASN A 114 -13.85 -11.31 -12.44
CA ASN A 114 -15.16 -11.59 -11.86
C ASN A 114 -15.16 -12.82 -10.93
N SER A 115 -14.02 -13.51 -10.80
CA SER A 115 -13.92 -14.64 -9.89
C SER A 115 -13.95 -14.19 -8.42
N GLU A 116 -14.56 -14.99 -7.57
CA GLU A 116 -14.69 -14.70 -6.14
C GLU A 116 -13.34 -14.39 -5.46
N PRO A 117 -12.24 -15.14 -5.70
CA PRO A 117 -10.96 -14.84 -5.05
C PRO A 117 -10.43 -13.45 -5.41
N VAL A 118 -10.55 -13.02 -6.68
CA VAL A 118 -10.06 -11.70 -7.13
C VAL A 118 -10.95 -10.58 -6.58
N GLN A 119 -12.27 -10.78 -6.58
CA GLN A 119 -13.23 -9.83 -5.98
C GLN A 119 -13.00 -9.67 -4.47
N ASN A 120 -12.72 -10.76 -3.76
CA ASN A 120 -12.44 -10.74 -2.33
C ASN A 120 -11.12 -10.03 -2.02
N GLU A 121 -10.08 -10.16 -2.86
CA GLU A 121 -8.85 -9.40 -2.65
C GLU A 121 -9.07 -7.89 -2.79
N MET A 122 -9.92 -7.43 -3.72
CA MET A 122 -10.28 -6.01 -3.77
C MET A 122 -11.05 -5.57 -2.51
N LYS A 123 -11.99 -6.39 -2.00
CA LYS A 123 -12.67 -6.10 -0.72
C LYS A 123 -11.68 -6.00 0.44
N HIS A 124 -10.71 -6.92 0.53
CA HIS A 124 -9.65 -6.85 1.54
C HIS A 124 -8.79 -5.60 1.38
N ALA A 125 -8.46 -5.22 0.15
CA ALA A 125 -7.70 -4.02 -0.11
C ALA A 125 -8.42 -2.76 0.39
N LYS A 126 -9.73 -2.63 0.16
CA LYS A 126 -10.57 -1.56 0.69
C LYS A 126 -10.67 -1.58 2.22
N ALA A 127 -10.98 -2.73 2.80
CA ALA A 127 -11.09 -2.88 4.26
C ALA A 127 -9.79 -2.51 5.00
N SER A 128 -8.63 -2.79 4.41
CA SER A 128 -7.35 -2.37 5.02
C SER A 128 -7.04 -0.87 4.90
N ILE A 129 -7.69 -0.13 4.00
CA ILE A 129 -7.65 1.35 4.00
C ILE A 129 -8.47 1.86 5.18
N GLU A 130 -9.67 1.30 5.39
CA GLU A 130 -10.52 1.62 6.54
C GLU A 130 -9.82 1.30 7.87
N GLN A 131 -9.20 0.13 7.98
CA GLN A 131 -8.38 -0.23 9.15
C GLN A 131 -7.21 0.74 9.36
N ALA A 132 -6.58 1.22 8.29
CA ALA A 132 -5.50 2.22 8.42
C ALA A 132 -6.02 3.54 9.00
N VAL A 133 -7.26 3.96 8.68
CA VAL A 133 -7.93 5.10 9.34
C VAL A 133 -8.19 4.79 10.82
N GLU A 134 -8.73 3.61 11.14
CA GLU A 134 -9.01 3.21 12.53
C GLU A 134 -7.76 3.14 13.41
N LEU A 135 -6.61 2.81 12.81
CA LEU A 135 -5.30 2.78 13.46
C LEU A 135 -4.62 4.16 13.52
N GLY A 136 -5.25 5.21 12.98
CA GLY A 136 -4.71 6.58 12.97
C GLY A 136 -3.56 6.80 12.00
N LEU A 137 -3.39 5.94 10.99
CA LEU A 137 -2.40 6.12 9.92
C LEU A 137 -2.87 7.17 8.89
N TRP A 138 -4.19 7.38 8.79
CA TRP A 138 -4.83 8.42 7.99
C TRP A 138 -5.90 9.10 8.83
N ASN A 139 -6.11 10.40 8.64
CA ASN A 139 -7.14 11.15 9.36
C ASN A 139 -8.55 10.75 8.88
N SER A 140 -8.69 10.48 7.58
CA SER A 140 -9.89 9.92 6.97
C SER A 140 -9.57 9.34 5.58
N ALA A 141 -10.49 8.55 5.04
CA ALA A 141 -10.41 8.00 3.69
C ALA A 141 -11.79 8.04 3.04
N THR A 142 -11.89 8.61 1.84
CA THR A 142 -13.14 8.65 1.06
C THR A 142 -12.91 7.99 -0.29
N GLU A 143 -13.66 6.93 -0.61
CA GLU A 143 -13.67 6.36 -1.95
C GLU A 143 -14.34 7.33 -2.92
N THR A 144 -13.64 7.74 -3.97
CA THR A 144 -14.14 8.71 -4.96
C THR A 144 -14.51 8.07 -6.29
N ASP A 145 -13.94 6.91 -6.61
CA ASP A 145 -14.22 6.18 -7.85
C ASP A 145 -13.82 4.70 -7.75
N HIS A 146 -14.40 3.85 -8.59
CA HIS A 146 -14.01 2.45 -8.76
C HIS A 146 -14.49 1.86 -10.08
N GLY A 147 -13.89 0.73 -10.46
CA GLY A 147 -14.36 -0.04 -11.61
C GLY A 147 -13.36 -1.06 -12.09
N THR A 148 -13.40 -1.33 -13.40
CA THR A 148 -12.40 -2.13 -14.10
C THR A 148 -11.71 -1.24 -15.12
N VAL A 149 -10.38 -1.21 -15.07
CA VAL A 149 -9.54 -0.35 -15.93
C VAL A 149 -8.43 -1.16 -16.58
N SER A 150 -7.84 -0.64 -17.65
CA SER A 150 -6.56 -1.16 -18.16
C SER A 150 -5.42 -0.76 -17.23
N LEU A 151 -4.38 -1.61 -17.18
CA LEU A 151 -3.09 -1.23 -16.61
C LEU A 151 -2.36 -0.33 -17.60
N GLY A 152 -2.54 0.98 -17.45
CA GLY A 152 -1.99 1.98 -18.37
C GLY A 152 -2.55 1.75 -19.78
N ASP A 153 -1.65 1.67 -20.76
CA ASP A 153 -1.96 1.43 -22.16
C ASP A 153 -2.00 -0.07 -22.53
N SER A 154 -1.78 -0.96 -21.57
CA SER A 154 -1.78 -2.42 -21.76
C SER A 154 -3.19 -2.99 -21.93
N PRO A 155 -3.37 -4.10 -22.68
CA PRO A 155 -4.64 -4.83 -22.70
C PRO A 155 -5.01 -5.48 -21.35
N GLN A 156 -4.04 -5.70 -20.45
CA GLN A 156 -4.29 -6.29 -19.13
C GLN A 156 -5.26 -5.41 -18.34
N LYS A 157 -6.32 -6.03 -17.80
CA LYS A 157 -7.33 -5.36 -16.98
C LYS A 157 -7.09 -5.61 -15.49
N ALA A 158 -7.54 -4.68 -14.66
CA ALA A 158 -7.54 -4.80 -13.20
C ALA A 158 -8.82 -4.24 -12.61
N LEU A 159 -9.23 -4.78 -11.45
CA LEU A 159 -10.14 -4.09 -10.55
C LEU A 159 -9.40 -2.87 -10.00
N TRP A 160 -10.10 -1.75 -9.90
CA TRP A 160 -9.53 -0.49 -9.47
C TRP A 160 -10.47 0.28 -8.56
N CYS A 161 -9.90 1.00 -7.59
CA CYS A 161 -10.58 2.04 -6.83
C CYS A 161 -9.63 3.19 -6.50
N ARG A 162 -10.21 4.38 -6.36
CA ARG A 162 -9.53 5.60 -5.93
C ARG A 162 -10.07 6.07 -4.60
N TYR A 163 -9.15 6.43 -3.72
CA TYR A 163 -9.42 7.09 -2.47
C TYR A 163 -8.78 8.48 -2.42
N GLN A 164 -9.46 9.39 -1.74
CA GLN A 164 -8.87 10.61 -1.22
C GLN A 164 -8.56 10.36 0.26
N LEU A 165 -7.26 10.42 0.61
CA LEU A 165 -6.77 10.18 1.96
C LEU A 165 -6.40 11.51 2.62
N ALA A 166 -6.92 11.78 3.81
CA ALA A 166 -6.59 12.99 4.55
C ALA A 166 -5.35 12.76 5.45
N THR A 167 -4.44 13.72 5.40
CA THR A 167 -3.25 13.84 6.27
C THR A 167 -3.24 15.18 6.97
N ASP A 168 -2.32 15.37 7.92
CA ASP A 168 -2.08 16.67 8.55
C ASP A 168 -1.61 17.74 7.56
N GLN A 169 -1.08 17.32 6.41
CA GLN A 169 -0.54 18.19 5.36
C GLN A 169 -1.54 18.45 4.22
N GLY A 170 -2.76 17.92 4.33
CA GLY A 170 -3.80 17.99 3.31
C GLY A 170 -4.19 16.63 2.74
N GLU A 171 -4.86 16.65 1.61
CA GLU A 171 -5.42 15.45 0.96
C GLU A 171 -4.50 14.93 -0.14
N VAL A 172 -4.38 13.61 -0.23
CA VAL A 172 -3.62 12.91 -1.28
C VAL A 172 -4.50 11.89 -1.99
N ASN A 173 -4.23 11.67 -3.29
CA ASN A 173 -4.93 10.63 -4.05
C ASN A 173 -4.21 9.30 -3.88
N SER A 174 -4.99 8.24 -3.65
CA SER A 174 -4.49 6.88 -3.59
C SER A 174 -5.29 5.95 -4.51
N ASP A 175 -4.63 5.42 -5.53
CA ASP A 175 -5.20 4.44 -6.44
C ASP A 175 -4.78 3.02 -6.00
N THR A 176 -5.74 2.10 -5.99
CA THR A 176 -5.48 0.67 -5.76
C THR A 176 -5.91 -0.13 -6.97
N TYR A 177 -5.03 -1.03 -7.43
CA TYR A 177 -5.30 -1.95 -8.54
C TYR A 177 -5.15 -3.39 -8.05
N VAL A 178 -6.05 -4.29 -8.46
CA VAL A 178 -5.99 -5.73 -8.15
C VAL A 178 -6.28 -6.52 -9.42
N TRP A 179 -5.41 -7.48 -9.73
CA TRP A 179 -5.64 -8.44 -10.80
C TRP A 179 -4.95 -9.77 -10.46
N SER A 180 -5.18 -10.77 -11.28
CA SER A 180 -4.48 -12.04 -11.23
C SER A 180 -3.82 -12.35 -12.57
N HIS A 181 -2.72 -13.08 -12.49
CA HIS A 181 -2.05 -13.65 -13.66
C HIS A 181 -1.25 -14.88 -13.21
N ALA A 182 -1.30 -15.96 -14.00
CA ALA A 182 -0.50 -17.17 -13.77
C ALA A 182 -0.59 -17.69 -12.32
N ASN A 183 -1.82 -17.90 -11.83
CA ASN A 183 -2.13 -18.45 -10.51
C ASN A 183 -1.61 -17.59 -9.33
N THR A 184 -1.52 -16.27 -9.52
CA THR A 184 -0.97 -15.34 -8.53
C THR A 184 -1.79 -14.06 -8.49
N PHE A 185 -2.00 -13.48 -7.30
CA PHE A 185 -2.55 -12.15 -7.17
C PHE A 185 -1.47 -11.09 -7.31
N PHE A 186 -1.87 -9.98 -7.92
CA PHE A 186 -1.11 -8.76 -7.99
C PHE A 186 -1.93 -7.61 -7.44
N LYS A 187 -1.27 -6.75 -6.67
CA LYS A 187 -1.87 -5.53 -6.14
C LYS A 187 -0.91 -4.37 -6.25
N LEU A 188 -1.40 -3.21 -6.66
CA LEU A 188 -0.69 -1.94 -6.50
C LEU A 188 -1.45 -1.05 -5.53
N ARG A 189 -0.70 -0.31 -4.73
CA ARG A 189 -1.15 0.91 -4.08
C ARG A 189 -0.27 2.05 -4.54
N CYS A 190 -0.90 3.08 -5.10
CA CYS A 190 -0.22 4.22 -5.68
C CYS A 190 -0.70 5.48 -4.97
N THR A 191 0.17 6.13 -4.20
CA THR A 191 -0.17 7.39 -3.54
C THR A 191 0.60 8.51 -4.22
N GLY A 192 -0.16 9.43 -4.81
CA GLY A 192 0.35 10.59 -5.52
C GLY A 192 0.21 11.87 -4.68
N HIS A 193 1.11 12.82 -4.93
CA HIS A 193 1.12 14.12 -4.26
C HIS A 193 0.90 15.27 -5.26
N ALA A 194 0.48 14.97 -6.49
CA ALA A 194 0.22 16.01 -7.48
C ALA A 194 -1.00 16.83 -7.07
N LYS A 195 -0.88 18.16 -7.23
CA LYS A 195 -2.03 19.07 -7.04
C LYS A 195 -3.15 18.79 -8.06
N ASN A 196 -2.80 18.27 -9.23
CA ASN A 196 -3.73 17.86 -10.26
C ASN A 196 -3.69 16.32 -10.40
N PRO A 197 -4.80 15.61 -10.14
CA PRO A 197 -4.85 14.14 -10.24
C PRO A 197 -4.45 13.59 -11.62
N LEU A 198 -4.60 14.37 -12.69
CA LEU A 198 -4.20 13.95 -14.03
C LEU A 198 -2.68 13.82 -14.19
N ASP A 199 -1.90 14.54 -13.40
CA ASP A 199 -0.44 14.46 -13.46
C ASP A 199 0.08 13.20 -12.74
N ASP A 200 -0.63 12.77 -11.69
CA ASP A 200 -0.42 11.46 -11.07
C ASP A 200 -0.72 10.33 -12.08
N VAL A 201 -1.85 10.41 -12.79
CA VAL A 201 -2.18 9.41 -13.83
C VAL A 201 -1.08 9.32 -14.89
N LYS A 202 -0.63 10.45 -15.45
CA LYS A 202 0.47 10.45 -16.45
C LYS A 202 1.76 9.85 -15.92
N THR A 203 2.09 10.15 -14.66
CA THR A 203 3.29 9.62 -13.99
C THR A 203 3.20 8.10 -13.83
N LEU A 204 2.03 7.61 -13.45
CA LEU A 204 1.79 6.20 -13.16
C LEU A 204 1.64 5.34 -14.43
N THR A 205 1.12 5.90 -15.53
CA THR A 205 0.83 5.15 -16.77
C THR A 205 1.98 4.27 -17.26
N PRO A 206 3.24 4.76 -17.42
CA PRO A 206 4.33 3.92 -17.91
C PRO A 206 4.61 2.69 -17.03
N LEU A 207 4.49 2.84 -15.70
CA LEU A 207 4.66 1.73 -14.77
C LEU A 207 3.54 0.71 -14.90
N LEU A 208 2.29 1.16 -14.98
CA LEU A 208 1.14 0.28 -15.19
C LEU A 208 1.23 -0.45 -16.53
N THR A 209 1.55 0.25 -17.61
CA THR A 209 1.71 -0.35 -18.95
C THR A 209 2.77 -1.46 -18.91
N ALA A 210 3.95 -1.19 -18.35
CA ALA A 210 5.03 -2.16 -18.29
C ALA A 210 4.66 -3.41 -17.45
N LEU A 211 3.91 -3.24 -16.36
CA LEU A 211 3.42 -4.36 -15.55
C LEU A 211 2.33 -5.17 -16.28
N GLY A 212 1.43 -4.49 -16.99
CA GLY A 212 0.39 -5.15 -17.78
C GLY A 212 0.96 -5.94 -18.97
N ASP A 213 1.94 -5.37 -19.67
CA ASP A 213 2.57 -6.01 -20.82
C ASP A 213 3.38 -7.24 -20.40
N ALA A 214 4.03 -7.20 -19.23
CA ALA A 214 4.73 -8.34 -18.66
C ALA A 214 3.80 -9.54 -18.38
N CYS A 215 2.50 -9.32 -18.16
CA CYS A 215 1.50 -10.40 -18.05
C CYS A 215 1.16 -11.04 -19.41
N SER A 216 1.45 -10.35 -20.52
CA SER A 216 1.13 -10.80 -21.88
C SER A 216 2.30 -11.54 -22.55
N GLU A 217 3.53 -11.39 -22.05
CA GLU A 217 4.75 -11.93 -22.68
C GLU A 217 4.87 -13.47 -22.66
N LYS A 218 4.01 -14.20 -21.93
CA LYS A 218 4.04 -15.68 -21.85
C LYS A 218 3.07 -16.44 -22.76
N GLN A 219 2.44 -15.78 -23.74
CA GLN A 219 1.60 -16.47 -24.75
C GLN A 219 2.34 -16.82 -26.06
N LYS A 220 3.68 -16.83 -26.09
CA LYS A 220 4.46 -17.27 -27.26
C LYS A 220 5.29 -18.52 -26.98
#